data_AF-A0A4W4H4Q7-F1
#
_entry.id   AF-A0A4W4H4Q7-F1
#
_cell.length_a   1.000
_cell.length_b   1.000
_cell.length_c   1.000
_cell.angle_alpha   90.00
_cell.angle_beta   90.00
_cell.angle_gamma   90.00
#
_symmetry.space_group_name_H-M   'P 1'
#
loop_
_entity.id
_entity.type
_entity.pdbx_description
1 polymer ?
#
loop_
_entity_poly.entity_id
_entity_poly.type
_entity_poly.pdbx_seq_one_letter_code
_entity_poly.pdbx_strand_id
1 'polypeptide(L)' 'MHTGNIRCSSYFYCPAANTCCKTLTGQWGCCPYILGQCCKDGKHCCERGYECDVTFSSCKKKGFLSIPAQLKRKALLL' A
#
# COMPACT_ATOMS: atom_id res chain seq x y z
N MET A 1 8.08 -9.40 -18.19
CA MET A 1 7.64 -10.33 -17.13
C MET A 1 8.04 -9.73 -15.79
N HIS A 2 7.14 -9.10 -15.05
CA HIS A 2 7.46 -8.63 -13.69
C HIS A 2 7.20 -9.76 -12.69
N THR A 3 7.94 -10.86 -12.81
CA THR A 3 7.83 -12.02 -11.92
C THR A 3 8.97 -11.95 -10.92
N GLY A 4 8.72 -11.37 -9.74
CA GLY A 4 9.73 -11.23 -8.70
C GLY A 4 9.11 -10.79 -7.37
N ASN A 5 9.92 -10.76 -6.32
CA ASN A 5 9.54 -10.25 -5.00
C ASN A 5 10.25 -8.91 -4.76
N ILE A 6 9.55 -7.91 -4.26
CA ILE A 6 10.16 -6.65 -3.82
C ILE A 6 10.54 -6.77 -2.35
N ARG A 7 11.79 -6.44 -2.03
CA ARG A 7 12.29 -6.51 -0.66
C ARG A 7 11.90 -5.24 0.09
N CYS A 8 11.08 -5.38 1.13
CA CYS A 8 10.66 -4.27 1.99
C CYS A 8 11.65 -4.01 3.13
N SER A 9 12.31 -5.07 3.60
CA SER A 9 13.31 -5.04 4.69
C SER A 9 14.23 -6.25 4.61
N SER A 10 15.14 -6.41 5.58
CA SER A 10 16.03 -7.58 5.71
C SER A 10 15.27 -8.90 5.80
N TYR A 11 14.05 -8.89 6.36
CA TYR A 11 13.25 -10.09 6.62
C TYR A 11 11.92 -10.14 5.88
N PHE A 12 11.49 -9.05 5.24
CA PHE A 12 10.13 -8.93 4.69
C PHE A 12 10.15 -8.59 3.21
N TYR A 13 9.24 -9.20 2.45
CA TYR A 13 9.01 -8.92 1.04
C TYR A 13 7.52 -8.85 0.68
N CYS A 14 7.25 -8.25 -0.47
CA CYS A 14 5.95 -8.26 -1.13
C CYS A 14 6.07 -8.84 -2.54
N PRO A 15 4.99 -9.43 -3.10
CA PRO A 15 4.99 -9.87 -4.49
C PRO A 15 5.24 -8.70 -5.44
N ALA A 16 5.71 -8.97 -6.65
CA ALA A 16 5.80 -7.95 -7.70
C ALA A 16 4.45 -7.27 -7.92
N ALA A 17 4.50 -6.05 -8.45
CA ALA A 17 3.36 -5.15 -8.60
C ALA A 17 2.70 -4.68 -7.28
N ASN A 18 3.36 -4.89 -6.13
CA ASN A 18 2.95 -4.30 -4.86
C ASN A 18 3.85 -3.13 -4.48
N THR A 19 3.42 -2.37 -3.46
CA THR A 19 4.24 -1.35 -2.80
C THR A 19 4.40 -1.71 -1.33
N CYS A 20 5.64 -1.63 -0.83
CA CYS A 20 5.96 -1.85 0.58
C CYS A 20 5.52 -0.64 1.41
N CYS A 21 4.59 -0.86 2.34
CA CYS A 21 4.12 0.17 3.25
C CYS A 21 4.35 -0.24 4.70
N LYS A 22 4.93 0.65 5.51
CA LYS A 22 5.00 0.44 6.96
C LYS A 22 3.61 0.53 7.59
N THR A 23 3.40 -0.23 8.65
CA THR A 23 2.27 -0.12 9.57
C THR A 23 2.62 0.83 10.72
N LEU A 24 1.63 1.23 11.52
CA LEU A 24 1.86 2.04 12.73
C LEU A 24 2.75 1.33 13.77
N THR A 25 2.77 0.01 13.76
CA THR A 25 3.60 -0.80 14.66
C THR A 25 5.03 -1.02 14.13
N GLY A 26 5.39 -0.42 12.99
CA GLY A 26 6.70 -0.58 12.36
C GLY A 26 6.88 -1.88 11.56
N GLN A 27 5.84 -2.71 11.47
CA GLN A 27 5.82 -3.88 10.59
C GLN A 27 5.59 -3.47 9.13
N TRP A 28 5.62 -4.45 8.21
CA TRP A 28 5.44 -4.24 6.79
C TRP A 28 4.12 -4.83 6.27
N GLY A 29 3.48 -4.09 5.37
CA GLY A 29 2.33 -4.53 4.61
C GLY A 29 2.50 -4.25 3.12
N CYS A 30 1.86 -5.09 2.30
CA CYS A 30 1.86 -5.02 0.85
C CYS A 30 0.60 -4.32 0.37
N CYS A 31 0.81 -3.23 -0.36
CA CYS A 31 -0.25 -2.57 -1.11
C CYS A 31 -0.34 -3.16 -2.51
N PRO A 32 -1.53 -3.62 -2.96
CA PRO A 32 -1.73 -4.26 -4.25
C PRO A 32 -1.74 -3.25 -5.42
N TYR A 33 -0.92 -2.21 -5.32
CA TYR A 33 -0.78 -1.17 -6.31
C TYR A 33 0.69 -0.93 -6.58
N ILE A 34 1.03 -0.83 -7.86
CA ILE A 34 2.33 -0.33 -8.32
C ILE A 34 2.40 1.16 -7.95
N LEU A 35 3.44 1.53 -7.21
CA LEU A 35 3.65 2.91 -6.76
C LEU A 35 2.45 3.47 -5.97
N GLY A 36 1.83 2.60 -5.16
CA GLY A 36 0.70 2.97 -4.30
C GLY A 36 1.10 3.93 -3.19
N GLN A 37 0.16 4.77 -2.78
CA GLN A 37 0.33 5.70 -1.66
C GLN A 37 -0.05 5.00 -0.35
N CYS A 38 0.87 4.97 0.61
CA CYS A 38 0.56 4.46 1.95
C CYS A 38 -0.26 5.47 2.76
N CYS A 39 -1.39 5.06 3.31
CA CYS A 39 -2.16 5.89 4.23
C CYS A 39 -1.48 5.95 5.61
N LYS A 40 -1.71 7.07 6.33
CA LYS A 40 -1.12 7.34 7.65
C LYS A 40 -1.71 6.49 8.77
N ASP A 41 -2.89 5.90 8.58
CA ASP A 41 -3.48 4.93 9.50
C ASP A 41 -2.67 3.63 9.61
N GLY A 42 -1.74 3.41 8.67
CA GLY A 42 -0.86 2.26 8.65
C GLY A 42 -1.53 0.97 8.17
N LYS A 43 -2.85 0.93 7.95
CA LYS A 43 -3.57 -0.27 7.49
C LYS A 43 -4.00 -0.14 6.03
N HIS A 44 -4.28 1.06 5.54
CA HIS A 44 -4.81 1.27 4.20
C HIS A 44 -3.80 1.86 3.22
N CYS A 45 -4.12 1.76 1.93
CA CYS A 45 -3.43 2.45 0.86
C CYS A 45 -4.31 2.72 -0.36
N CYS A 46 -3.81 3.65 -1.16
CA CYS A 46 -4.43 4.10 -2.40
C CYS A 46 -3.54 3.77 -3.60
N GLU A 47 -4.16 3.70 -4.77
CA GLU A 47 -3.42 3.62 -6.03
C GLU A 47 -2.65 4.92 -6.31
N ARG A 48 -1.73 4.87 -7.27
CA ARG A 48 -0.90 6.03 -7.63
C ARG A 48 -1.75 7.24 -8.01
N GLY A 49 -1.47 8.38 -7.38
CA GLY A 49 -2.12 9.65 -7.67
C GLY A 49 -3.46 9.85 -6.97
N TYR A 50 -3.86 8.92 -6.10
CA TYR A 50 -4.92 9.14 -5.13
C TYR A 50 -4.32 9.38 -3.74
N GLU A 51 -5.01 10.21 -2.97
CA GLU A 51 -4.65 10.55 -1.60
C GLU A 51 -5.71 10.02 -0.64
N CYS A 52 -5.27 9.50 0.50
CA CYS A 52 -6.19 9.01 1.51
C CYS A 52 -6.96 10.18 2.11
N ASP A 53 -8.28 10.04 2.20
CA ASP A 53 -9.13 10.96 2.95
C ASP A 53 -8.76 10.97 4.45
N VAL A 54 -9.23 11.98 5.19
CA VAL A 54 -9.01 12.11 6.65
C VAL A 54 -9.51 10.90 7.45
N THR A 55 -10.50 10.18 6.93
CA THR A 55 -11.03 8.95 7.53
C THR A 55 -10.22 7.70 7.16
N PHE A 56 -9.30 7.80 6.19
CA PHE A 56 -8.49 6.72 5.61
C PHE A 56 -9.28 5.57 4.98
N SER A 57 -10.61 5.67 4.92
CA SER A 57 -11.51 4.67 4.32
C SER A 57 -11.71 4.88 2.82
N SER A 58 -11.31 6.05 2.30
CA SER A 58 -11.43 6.38 0.89
C SER A 58 -10.19 7.09 0.36
N CYS A 59 -10.03 6.99 -0.94
CA CYS A 59 -8.96 7.55 -1.74
C CYS A 59 -9.57 8.60 -2.66
N LYS A 60 -9.10 9.84 -2.57
CA LYS A 60 -9.57 10.99 -3.33
C LYS A 60 -8.51 11.44 -4.32
N LYS A 61 -8.94 11.87 -5.50
CA LYS A 61 -8.06 12.45 -6.50
C LYS A 61 -8.78 13.63 -7.16
N LYS A 62 -8.07 14.76 -7.30
CA LYS A 62 -8.66 15.99 -7.85
C LYS A 62 -9.15 15.74 -9.28
N GLY A 63 -10.46 15.97 -9.52
CA GLY A 63 -11.09 15.75 -10.82
C GLY A 63 -11.47 14.30 -11.14
N PHE A 64 -11.40 13.38 -10.16
CA PHE A 64 -11.78 11.98 -10.31
C PHE A 64 -12.72 11.53 -9.19
N LEU A 65 -13.38 10.38 -9.40
CA LEU A 65 -14.27 9.77 -8.41
C LEU A 65 -13.48 9.33 -7.18
N SER A 66 -14.06 9.50 -5.98
CA SER A 66 -13.51 8.93 -4.76
C SER A 66 -13.73 7.42 -4.72
N ILE A 67 -12.68 6.65 -4.48
CA ILE A 67 -12.72 5.18 -4.45
C ILE A 67 -12.45 4.66 -3.03
N PRO A 68 -12.90 3.45 -2.66
CA PRO A 68 -12.60 2.89 -1.34
C PRO A 68 -11.10 2.61 -1.19
N ALA A 69 -10.55 2.92 -0.01
CA ALA A 69 -9.17 2.60 0.30
C ALA A 69 -8.98 1.08 0.45
N GLN A 70 -7.86 0.57 -0.03
CA GLN A 70 -7.57 -0.87 0.06
C GLN A 70 -6.81 -1.20 1.33
N LEU A 71 -7.18 -2.32 1.93
CA LEU A 71 -6.45 -2.85 3.07
C LEU A 71 -5.12 -3.47 2.60
N LYS A 72 -4.04 -3.13 3.30
CA LYS A 72 -2.74 -3.78 3.12
C LYS A 72 -2.84 -5.26 3.45
N ARG A 73 -2.14 -6.09 2.68
CA ARG A 73 -1.86 -7.48 3.06
C ARG A 73 -0.63 -7.52 3.96
N LYS A 74 -0.49 -8.52 4.83
CA LYS A 74 0.75 -8.69 5.60
C LYS A 74 1.92 -8.97 4.64
N ALA A 75 3.07 -8.35 4.88
CA ALA A 75 4.28 -8.72 4.15
C ALA A 75 4.70 -10.15 4.51
N LEU A 76 5.29 -10.84 3.53
CA LEU A 76 5.76 -12.20 3.67
C LEU A 76 7.19 -12.19 4.24
N LEU A 77 7.54 -13.23 4.99
CA LEU A 77 8.91 -13.45 5.43
C LEU A 77 9.74 -13.99 4.27
N LEU A 78 10.92 -13.40 4.06
CA LEU A 78 11.91 -13.83 3.05
C LEU A 78 12.37 -15.28 3.23
#